data_AF-A0A1H8B7T9-F1
#
_entry.id   AF-A0A1H8B7T9-F1
#
_cell.length_a   1.000
_cell.length_b   1.000
_cell.length_c   1.000
_cell.angle_alpha   90.00
_cell.angle_beta   90.00
_cell.angle_gamma   90.00
#
_symmetry.space_group_name_H-M   'P 1'
#
loop_
_entity.id
_entity.type
_entity.pdbx_description
1 polymer ?
#
loop_
_entity_poly.entity_id
_entity_poly.type
_entity_poly.pdbx_seq_one_letter_code
_entity_poly.pdbx_strand_id
1 'polypeptide(L)'
;MKTPPITLIKRSIVSITVGVAALAPISGAEAALFTVNAAIQEQLGIQDDLGGCFGGTITGSGISSFGAISLAAKDCITPADGFFGFEGKMTFTLFGGDEIFADYSGWFIPTSLPSIFTLKDSSFEITGGTGRFQNAKGDGSLYGTEFISFSQDPPRGWGFIQATGDISGLQKSKKGAESGLELLDLANPSGEGAIVAINELPESGSLALLGIGLASLAFVRRKVSC
;
A
#
# COMPACT_ATOMS: atom_id res chain seq x y z
N MET A 1 53.24 -3.05 -79.01
CA MET A 1 54.08 -3.98 -78.23
C MET A 1 53.82 -3.73 -76.74
N LYS A 2 53.68 -4.80 -75.96
CA LYS A 2 53.43 -4.89 -74.50
C LYS A 2 52.01 -4.66 -73.99
N THR A 3 51.26 -5.75 -73.94
CA THR A 3 50.28 -6.08 -72.89
C THR A 3 50.99 -6.21 -71.54
N PRO A 4 50.38 -5.76 -70.43
CA PRO A 4 50.66 -6.31 -69.11
C PRO A 4 49.44 -7.07 -68.53
N PRO A 5 49.66 -7.97 -67.56
CA PRO A 5 48.75 -9.07 -67.25
C PRO A 5 47.71 -8.73 -66.18
N ILE A 6 46.68 -9.58 -66.16
CA ILE A 6 45.58 -9.66 -65.21
C ILE A 6 46.10 -10.19 -63.86
N THR A 7 45.68 -9.59 -62.75
CA THR A 7 45.72 -10.23 -61.42
C THR A 7 44.37 -10.08 -60.73
N LEU A 8 43.66 -11.21 -60.67
CA LEU A 8 42.33 -11.36 -60.10
C LEU A 8 42.46 -11.55 -58.59
N ILE A 9 42.21 -10.49 -57.81
CA ILE A 9 42.19 -10.54 -56.35
C ILE A 9 40.82 -11.09 -55.92
N LYS A 10 40.79 -12.37 -55.52
CA LYS A 10 39.68 -12.97 -54.79
C LYS A 10 39.54 -12.27 -53.44
N ARG A 11 38.52 -11.43 -53.27
CA ARG A 11 38.12 -10.92 -51.96
C ARG A 11 37.18 -11.93 -51.31
N SER A 12 37.67 -12.65 -50.31
CA SER A 12 36.85 -13.47 -49.41
C SER A 12 36.01 -12.54 -48.53
N ILE A 13 34.68 -12.66 -48.62
CA ILE A 13 33.73 -12.02 -47.72
C ILE A 13 33.75 -12.83 -46.42
N VAL A 14 34.39 -12.29 -45.39
CA VAL A 14 34.24 -12.81 -44.02
C VAL A 14 33.03 -12.10 -43.42
N SER A 15 31.89 -12.78 -43.38
CA SER A 15 30.73 -12.33 -42.63
C SER A 15 31.03 -12.40 -41.13
N ILE A 16 31.21 -11.24 -40.50
CA ILE A 16 31.23 -11.14 -39.05
C ILE A 16 29.76 -11.22 -38.59
N THR A 17 29.33 -12.40 -38.19
CA THR A 17 28.07 -12.56 -37.46
C THR A 17 28.27 -11.93 -36.08
N VAL A 18 27.76 -10.70 -35.90
CA VAL A 18 27.67 -10.07 -34.59
C VAL A 18 26.68 -10.90 -33.77
N GLY A 19 27.20 -11.70 -32.85
CA GLY A 19 26.41 -12.36 -31.82
C GLY A 19 25.87 -11.30 -30.88
N VAL A 20 24.64 -10.86 -31.09
CA VAL A 20 23.89 -10.11 -30.09
C VAL A 20 23.60 -11.10 -28.97
N ALA A 21 24.41 -11.07 -27.90
CA ALA A 21 24.04 -11.69 -26.65
C ALA A 21 22.74 -11.01 -26.19
N ALA A 22 21.62 -11.71 -26.31
CA ALA A 22 20.37 -11.29 -25.73
C ALA A 22 20.60 -11.19 -24.21
N LEU A 23 20.79 -9.97 -23.71
CA LEU A 23 20.59 -9.68 -22.30
C LEU A 23 19.10 -9.93 -22.08
N ALA A 24 18.77 -11.10 -21.53
CA ALA A 24 17.44 -11.33 -21.00
C ALA A 24 17.17 -10.20 -19.98
N PRO A 25 16.00 -9.54 -20.02
CA PRO A 25 15.66 -8.59 -18.98
C PRO A 25 15.70 -9.35 -17.66
N ILE A 26 16.62 -8.98 -16.78
CA ILE A 26 16.55 -9.36 -15.37
C ILE A 26 15.22 -8.76 -14.92
N SER A 27 14.22 -9.62 -14.74
CA SER A 27 12.94 -9.26 -14.14
C SER A 27 13.18 -8.89 -12.68
N GLY A 28 13.83 -7.76 -12.42
CA GLY A 28 13.80 -7.11 -11.14
C GLY A 28 12.37 -6.67 -10.89
N ALA A 29 11.78 -7.08 -9.77
CA ALA A 29 10.51 -6.53 -9.34
C ALA A 29 10.68 -5.02 -9.22
N GLU A 30 10.00 -4.27 -10.08
CA GLU A 30 10.04 -2.81 -10.07
C GLU A 30 9.58 -2.31 -8.71
N ALA A 31 10.43 -1.52 -8.04
CA ALA A 31 10.06 -0.85 -6.80
C ALA A 31 9.01 0.22 -7.13
N ALA A 32 7.91 0.21 -6.37
CA ALA A 32 6.86 1.20 -6.42
C ALA A 32 6.94 2.10 -5.17
N LEU A 33 6.47 3.33 -5.28
CA LEU A 33 6.37 4.22 -4.13
C LEU A 33 5.33 3.70 -3.12
N PHE A 34 5.74 3.59 -1.87
CA PHE A 34 4.87 3.29 -0.74
C PHE A 34 4.65 4.55 0.10
N THR A 35 3.41 5.02 0.16
CA THR A 35 3.00 6.11 1.05
C THR A 35 1.81 5.69 1.88
N VAL A 36 1.77 6.11 3.14
CA VAL A 36 0.58 6.00 4.00
C VAL A 36 0.37 7.32 4.73
N ASN A 37 -0.88 7.75 4.87
CA ASN A 37 -1.30 8.82 5.76
C ASN A 37 -2.49 8.29 6.58
N ALA A 38 -2.34 8.21 7.90
CA ALA A 38 -3.35 7.60 8.76
C ALA A 38 -3.53 8.36 10.08
N ALA A 39 -4.77 8.47 10.52
CA ALA A 39 -5.09 8.85 11.89
C ALA A 39 -5.09 7.58 12.74
N ILE A 40 -4.51 7.68 13.94
CA ILE A 40 -4.32 6.54 14.84
C ILE A 40 -4.83 6.85 16.25
N GLN A 41 -5.19 5.78 16.94
CA GLN A 41 -5.47 5.74 18.36
C GLN A 41 -4.61 4.65 18.99
N GLU A 42 -3.98 4.99 20.10
CA GLU A 42 -3.13 4.09 20.86
C GLU A 42 -3.73 3.84 22.25
N GLN A 43 -3.61 2.63 22.74
CA GLN A 43 -3.84 2.30 24.15
C GLN A 43 -2.56 1.72 24.73
N LEU A 44 -2.02 2.38 25.75
CA LEU A 44 -0.79 1.94 26.42
C LEU A 44 -1.06 0.79 27.40
N GLY A 45 -0.12 -0.12 27.56
CA GLY A 45 -0.26 -1.25 28.47
C GLY A 45 0.85 -2.29 28.31
N ILE A 46 0.69 -3.43 28.99
CA ILE A 46 1.59 -4.57 28.85
C ILE A 46 1.23 -5.34 27.57
N GLN A 47 2.24 -5.61 26.75
CA GLN A 47 2.12 -6.37 25.50
C GLN A 47 2.60 -7.80 25.72
N ASP A 48 1.70 -8.70 26.11
CA ASP A 48 2.01 -10.10 26.40
C ASP A 48 2.57 -10.85 25.17
N ASP A 49 2.10 -10.50 23.98
CA ASP A 49 2.55 -11.07 22.70
C ASP A 49 3.93 -10.56 22.24
N LEU A 50 4.44 -9.51 22.88
CA LEU A 50 5.78 -8.98 22.67
C LEU A 50 6.70 -9.23 23.88
N GLY A 51 6.43 -10.30 24.65
CA GLY A 51 7.28 -10.72 25.77
C GLY A 51 7.04 -9.93 27.06
N GLY A 52 5.88 -9.28 27.21
CA GLY A 52 5.47 -8.59 28.42
C GLY A 52 6.08 -7.20 28.60
N CYS A 53 6.57 -6.58 27.52
CA CYS A 53 7.05 -5.21 27.55
C CYS A 53 5.88 -4.22 27.79
N PHE A 54 6.19 -3.05 28.34
CA PHE A 54 5.25 -1.93 28.31
C PHE A 54 5.29 -1.29 26.92
N GLY A 55 4.14 -1.00 26.32
CA GLY A 55 4.06 -0.34 25.03
C GLY A 55 2.62 -0.09 24.57
N GLY A 56 2.42 0.08 23.27
CA GLY A 56 1.16 0.47 22.67
C GLY A 56 0.43 -0.64 21.94
N THR A 57 -0.90 -0.63 22.02
CA THR A 57 -1.76 -1.22 20.99
C THR A 57 -2.39 -0.11 20.17
N ILE A 58 -2.05 -0.07 18.88
CA ILE A 58 -2.38 1.02 17.97
C ILE A 58 -3.39 0.52 16.93
N THR A 59 -4.41 1.32 16.68
CA THR A 59 -5.36 1.12 15.60
C THR A 59 -5.51 2.40 14.80
N GLY A 60 -5.86 2.31 13.53
CA GLY A 60 -6.02 3.50 12.71
C GLY A 60 -6.71 3.25 11.39
N SER A 61 -6.92 4.35 10.67
CA SER A 61 -7.46 4.33 9.31
C SER A 61 -6.87 5.46 8.49
N GLY A 62 -6.77 5.24 7.19
CA GLY A 62 -6.07 6.18 6.31
C GLY A 62 -6.10 5.79 4.85
N ILE A 63 -5.23 6.44 4.09
CA ILE A 63 -5.03 6.21 2.66
C ILE A 63 -3.57 5.85 2.42
N SER A 64 -3.35 4.83 1.59
CA SER A 64 -2.05 4.45 1.07
C SER A 64 -1.93 4.75 -0.43
N SER A 65 -0.73 4.62 -1.01
CA SER A 65 -0.52 4.62 -2.46
C SER A 65 -1.28 3.49 -3.18
N PHE A 66 -1.85 2.55 -2.43
CA PHE A 66 -2.64 1.42 -2.93
C PHE A 66 -4.14 1.50 -2.60
N GLY A 67 -4.61 2.60 -2.00
CA GLY A 67 -6.01 2.83 -1.64
C GLY A 67 -6.24 2.94 -0.13
N ALA A 68 -7.51 2.93 0.26
CA ALA A 68 -7.92 3.03 1.68
C ALA A 68 -7.45 1.82 2.49
N ILE A 69 -7.03 2.09 3.73
CA ILE A 69 -6.49 1.11 4.67
C ILE A 69 -7.11 1.22 6.06
N SER A 70 -7.12 0.11 6.77
CA SER A 70 -7.06 0.09 8.24
C SER A 70 -5.66 -0.27 8.70
N LEU A 71 -5.26 0.26 9.85
CA LEU A 71 -3.97 0.02 10.48
C LEU A 71 -4.18 -0.69 11.81
N ALA A 72 -3.38 -1.71 12.08
CA ALA A 72 -3.21 -2.29 13.40
C ALA A 72 -1.71 -2.42 13.70
N ALA A 73 -1.27 -2.00 14.88
CA ALA A 73 0.12 -2.15 15.29
C ALA A 73 0.24 -2.40 16.78
N LYS A 74 1.38 -2.95 17.17
CA LYS A 74 1.81 -3.04 18.56
C LYS A 74 3.29 -2.76 18.66
N ASP A 75 3.72 -2.12 19.72
CA ASP A 75 5.13 -1.87 20.01
C ASP A 75 5.48 -2.11 21.48
N CYS A 76 6.79 -2.19 21.71
CA CYS A 76 7.40 -2.06 23.01
C CYS A 76 8.02 -0.68 23.13
N ILE A 77 7.73 0.01 24.23
CA ILE A 77 8.27 1.33 24.55
C ILE A 77 9.36 1.17 25.61
N THR A 78 10.56 1.65 25.29
CA THR A 78 11.73 1.61 26.16
C THR A 78 12.10 3.04 26.59
N PRO A 79 12.06 3.36 27.89
CA PRO A 79 12.52 4.66 28.38
C PRO A 79 13.99 4.91 28.05
N ALA A 80 14.30 6.12 27.62
CA ALA A 80 15.65 6.64 27.42
C ALA A 80 15.79 8.03 28.07
N ASP A 81 16.98 8.62 28.05
CA ASP A 81 17.27 9.90 28.70
C ASP A 81 16.50 11.07 28.05
N GLY A 82 15.28 11.31 28.55
CA GLY A 82 14.41 12.42 28.13
C GLY A 82 13.53 12.12 26.91
N PHE A 83 13.52 10.89 26.42
CA PHE A 83 12.70 10.42 25.29
C PHE A 83 12.39 8.93 25.45
N PHE A 84 11.60 8.37 24.53
CA PHE A 84 11.24 6.95 24.57
C PHE A 84 11.54 6.30 23.23
N GLY A 85 12.23 5.15 23.23
CA GLY A 85 12.36 4.31 22.04
C GLY A 85 11.12 3.46 21.86
N PHE A 86 10.77 3.17 20.61
CA PHE A 86 9.75 2.18 20.29
C PHE A 86 10.26 1.22 19.23
N GLU A 87 9.81 -0.03 19.32
CA GLU A 87 10.02 -1.07 18.31
C GLU A 87 8.77 -1.95 18.28
N GLY A 88 8.27 -2.25 17.08
CA GLY A 88 7.02 -2.96 16.94
C GLY A 88 6.76 -3.55 15.58
N LYS A 89 5.55 -4.08 15.43
CA LYS A 89 5.02 -4.62 14.18
C LYS A 89 3.71 -3.92 13.83
N MET A 90 3.54 -3.61 12.56
CA MET A 90 2.32 -3.02 12.03
C MET A 90 1.81 -3.77 10.80
N THR A 91 0.49 -3.76 10.66
CA THR A 91 -0.24 -4.33 9.55
C THR A 91 -1.12 -3.26 8.93
N PHE A 92 -0.98 -3.08 7.63
CA PHE A 92 -1.91 -2.29 6.83
C PHE A 92 -2.84 -3.23 6.07
N THR A 93 -4.13 -3.21 6.37
CA THR A 93 -5.15 -3.98 5.66
C THR A 93 -5.84 -3.08 4.65
N LEU A 94 -5.72 -3.39 3.36
CA LEU A 94 -6.40 -2.67 2.29
C LEU A 94 -7.89 -3.01 2.27
N PHE A 95 -8.72 -2.14 1.69
CA PHE A 95 -10.17 -2.39 1.53
C PHE A 95 -10.51 -3.72 0.81
N GLY A 96 -9.59 -4.24 -0.01
CA GLY A 96 -9.73 -5.54 -0.67
C GLY A 96 -9.43 -6.76 0.21
N GLY A 97 -9.01 -6.58 1.47
CA GLY A 97 -8.62 -7.63 2.41
C GLY A 97 -7.15 -8.05 2.33
N ASP A 98 -6.42 -7.63 1.30
CA ASP A 98 -4.98 -7.81 1.22
C ASP A 98 -4.27 -7.03 2.34
N GLU A 99 -3.21 -7.61 2.89
CA GLU A 99 -2.45 -7.05 4.01
C GLU A 99 -0.99 -6.80 3.62
N ILE A 100 -0.39 -5.76 4.20
CA ILE A 100 1.04 -5.49 4.16
C ILE A 100 1.55 -5.52 5.61
N PHE A 101 2.60 -6.30 5.85
CA PHE A 101 3.23 -6.44 7.16
C PHE A 101 4.53 -5.65 7.18
N ALA A 102 4.77 -4.92 8.26
CA ALA A 102 6.01 -4.19 8.47
C ALA A 102 6.47 -4.24 9.92
N ASP A 103 7.78 -4.28 10.10
CA ASP A 103 8.44 -4.02 11.38
C ASP A 103 8.83 -2.54 11.41
N TYR A 104 8.81 -1.89 12.57
CA TYR A 104 9.10 -0.47 12.69
C TYR A 104 9.75 -0.11 14.00
N SER A 105 10.49 0.99 14.01
CA SER A 105 11.16 1.49 15.22
C SER A 105 11.45 2.98 15.10
N GLY A 106 11.81 3.60 16.22
CA GLY A 106 12.20 5.00 16.29
C GLY A 106 12.13 5.58 17.69
N TRP A 107 11.99 6.91 17.78
CA TRP A 107 11.92 7.63 19.05
C TRP A 107 10.68 8.51 19.14
N PHE A 108 10.00 8.44 20.29
CA PHE A 108 9.06 9.46 20.74
C PHE A 108 9.82 10.57 21.45
N ILE A 109 9.88 11.74 20.82
CA ILE A 109 10.51 12.94 21.38
C ILE A 109 9.41 13.84 21.95
N PRO A 110 9.43 14.14 23.27
CA PRO A 110 8.51 15.13 23.84
C PRO A 110 8.67 16.49 23.16
N THR A 111 7.56 17.13 22.83
CA THR A 111 7.57 18.51 22.33
C THR A 111 7.57 19.52 23.48
N SER A 112 7.60 20.81 23.16
CA SER A 112 7.40 21.86 24.16
C SER A 112 5.98 21.88 24.76
N LEU A 113 5.03 21.18 24.12
CA LEU A 113 3.68 21.01 24.63
C LEU A 113 3.60 19.70 25.42
N PRO A 114 3.08 19.72 26.66
CA PRO A 114 2.99 18.52 27.48
C PRO A 114 2.13 17.46 26.79
N SER A 115 2.47 16.19 27.01
CA SER A 115 1.75 15.02 26.46
C SER A 115 1.76 14.90 24.94
N ILE A 116 2.44 15.80 24.20
CA ILE A 116 2.59 15.68 22.75
C ILE A 116 4.00 15.19 22.44
N PHE A 117 4.07 14.10 21.69
CA PHE A 117 5.29 13.43 21.23
C PHE A 117 5.35 13.45 19.71
N THR A 118 6.55 13.60 19.17
CA THR A 118 6.81 13.50 17.73
C THR A 118 7.73 12.32 17.47
N LEU A 119 7.43 11.57 16.40
CA LEU A 119 8.29 10.51 15.91
C LEU A 119 9.55 11.11 15.28
N LYS A 120 10.71 10.65 15.71
CA LYS A 120 12.01 11.07 15.17
C LYS A 120 12.89 9.85 14.91
N ASP A 121 13.73 9.98 13.87
CA ASP A 121 14.65 8.94 13.40
C ASP A 121 13.95 7.58 13.33
N SER A 122 12.71 7.61 12.83
CA SER A 122 11.81 6.45 12.79
C SER A 122 11.71 5.89 11.38
N SER A 123 11.66 4.57 11.29
CA SER A 123 11.65 3.84 10.03
C SER A 123 10.75 2.62 10.10
N PHE A 124 10.40 2.09 8.93
CA PHE A 124 9.72 0.82 8.78
C PHE A 124 10.44 -0.06 7.76
N GLU A 125 10.29 -1.37 7.89
CA GLU A 125 10.71 -2.38 6.93
C GLU A 125 9.49 -3.26 6.60
N ILE A 126 9.10 -3.32 5.34
CA ILE A 126 8.05 -4.21 4.85
C ILE A 126 8.61 -5.65 4.82
N THR A 127 8.02 -6.50 5.65
CA THR A 127 8.47 -7.89 5.83
C THR A 127 7.69 -8.87 4.97
N GLY A 128 6.53 -8.49 4.46
CA GLY A 128 5.70 -9.30 3.58
C GLY A 128 4.26 -8.80 3.50
N GLY A 129 3.34 -9.72 3.22
CA GLY A 129 1.93 -9.42 3.15
C GLY A 129 1.08 -10.63 2.75
N THR A 130 -0.13 -10.37 2.30
CA THR A 130 -1.03 -11.37 1.71
C THR A 130 -1.41 -10.98 0.28
N GLY A 131 -2.04 -11.90 -0.45
CA GLY A 131 -2.50 -11.64 -1.82
C GLY A 131 -1.39 -11.12 -2.72
N ARG A 132 -1.57 -9.92 -3.30
CA ARG A 132 -0.57 -9.32 -4.20
C ARG A 132 0.72 -8.87 -3.49
N PHE A 133 0.70 -8.79 -2.16
CA PHE A 133 1.83 -8.36 -1.33
C PHE A 133 2.56 -9.53 -0.66
N GLN A 134 2.25 -10.78 -1.02
CA GLN A 134 2.81 -11.96 -0.32
C GLN A 134 4.34 -12.01 -0.29
N ASN A 135 5.01 -11.47 -1.32
CA ASN A 135 6.47 -11.37 -1.41
C ASN A 135 6.97 -9.93 -1.29
N ALA A 136 6.14 -9.03 -0.75
CA ALA A 136 6.48 -7.61 -0.68
C ALA A 136 7.69 -7.39 0.23
N LYS A 137 8.60 -6.53 -0.23
CA LYS A 137 9.77 -6.07 0.52
C LYS A 137 9.99 -4.60 0.26
N GLY A 138 10.54 -3.90 1.23
CA GLY A 138 10.80 -2.47 1.11
C GLY A 138 11.04 -1.85 2.46
N ASP A 139 11.34 -0.57 2.47
CA ASP A 139 11.67 0.18 3.66
C ASP A 139 11.39 1.66 3.43
N GLY A 140 11.41 2.42 4.52
CA GLY A 140 11.25 3.86 4.45
C GLY A 140 11.22 4.53 5.80
N SER A 141 10.84 5.80 5.78
CA SER A 141 10.73 6.64 6.96
C SER A 141 9.30 6.70 7.48
N LEU A 142 9.19 6.78 8.81
CA LEU A 142 7.94 7.00 9.51
C LEU A 142 7.99 8.38 10.18
N TYR A 143 6.92 9.14 10.02
CA TYR A 143 6.75 10.46 10.61
C TYR A 143 5.42 10.48 11.35
N GLY A 144 5.30 11.30 12.39
CA GLY A 144 4.04 11.43 13.07
C GLY A 144 4.13 12.23 14.36
N THR A 145 2.95 12.49 14.90
CA THR A 145 2.78 13.14 16.21
C THR A 145 1.62 12.46 16.93
N GLU A 146 1.78 12.28 18.23
CA GLU A 146 0.79 11.70 19.12
C GLU A 146 0.59 12.55 20.36
N PHE A 147 -0.66 12.68 20.77
CA PHE A 147 -1.05 13.22 22.06
C PHE A 147 -1.45 12.06 22.97
N ILE A 148 -0.75 11.89 24.10
CA ILE A 148 -1.03 10.84 25.10
C ILE A 148 -1.69 11.45 26.33
N SER A 149 -2.93 11.04 26.60
CA SER A 149 -3.63 11.35 27.84
C SER A 149 -3.35 10.30 28.92
N PHE A 150 -2.66 10.74 29.97
CA PHE A 150 -2.39 9.96 31.18
C PHE A 150 -3.51 10.05 32.23
N SER A 151 -4.65 10.69 31.89
CA SER A 151 -5.79 10.81 32.81
C SER A 151 -6.70 9.58 32.82
N GLN A 152 -6.48 8.63 31.91
CA GLN A 152 -7.24 7.38 31.80
C GLN A 152 -6.36 6.20 32.23
N ASP A 153 -7.01 5.12 32.69
CA ASP A 153 -6.36 3.85 32.99
C ASP A 153 -7.02 2.72 32.19
N PRO A 154 -6.35 2.13 31.19
CA PRO A 154 -4.99 2.48 30.74
C PRO A 154 -4.92 3.85 30.01
N PRO A 155 -3.73 4.49 29.97
CA PRO A 155 -3.51 5.71 29.18
C PRO A 155 -3.82 5.50 27.70
N ARG A 156 -4.25 6.59 27.03
CA ARG A 156 -4.65 6.55 25.61
C ARG A 156 -4.06 7.69 24.80
N GLY A 157 -3.69 7.37 23.57
CA GLY A 157 -3.11 8.27 22.60
C GLY A 157 -4.01 8.52 21.39
N TRP A 158 -3.85 9.68 20.77
CA TRP A 158 -4.36 9.97 19.43
C TRP A 158 -3.29 10.66 18.62
N GLY A 159 -3.16 10.30 17.36
CA GLY A 159 -2.13 10.87 16.52
C GLY A 159 -2.40 10.75 15.05
N PHE A 160 -1.39 11.18 14.30
CA PHE A 160 -1.32 11.03 12.86
C PHE A 160 0.06 10.49 12.51
N ILE A 161 0.09 9.54 11.58
CA ILE A 161 1.32 9.01 11.02
C ILE A 161 1.35 9.20 9.50
N GLN A 162 2.57 9.35 9.00
CA GLN A 162 2.90 9.29 7.60
C GLN A 162 4.05 8.31 7.39
N ALA A 163 3.87 7.33 6.51
CA ALA A 163 4.94 6.45 6.04
C ALA A 163 5.31 6.86 4.62
N THR A 164 6.60 6.90 4.29
CA THR A 164 7.08 7.13 2.92
C THR A 164 8.32 6.30 2.67
N GLY A 165 8.31 5.53 1.59
CA GLY A 165 9.40 4.66 1.19
C GLY A 165 9.09 3.94 -0.11
N ASP A 166 9.74 2.80 -0.32
CA ASP A 166 9.56 1.98 -1.52
C ASP A 166 9.05 0.59 -1.16
N ILE A 167 8.37 -0.05 -2.11
CA ILE A 167 7.87 -1.42 -2.00
C ILE A 167 8.08 -2.15 -3.32
N SER A 168 8.66 -3.33 -3.25
CA SER A 168 8.97 -4.22 -4.36
C SER A 168 8.34 -5.60 -4.13
N GLY A 169 8.52 -6.54 -5.06
CA GLY A 169 8.03 -7.91 -4.91
C GLY A 169 6.50 -8.07 -5.06
N LEU A 170 5.83 -7.07 -5.63
CA LEU A 170 4.39 -7.10 -5.89
C LEU A 170 4.05 -8.17 -6.94
N GLN A 171 3.11 -9.05 -6.62
CA GLN A 171 2.60 -9.98 -7.63
C GLN A 171 1.71 -9.24 -8.61
N LYS A 172 1.97 -9.46 -9.91
CA LYS A 172 1.06 -9.02 -10.96
C LYS A 172 -0.27 -9.74 -10.75
N SER A 173 -1.35 -8.96 -10.69
CA SER A 173 -2.70 -9.53 -10.68
C SER A 173 -2.84 -10.45 -11.89
N LYS A 174 -3.22 -11.72 -11.68
CA LYS A 174 -3.52 -12.68 -12.77
C LYS A 174 -4.72 -12.28 -13.63
N LYS A 175 -5.42 -11.20 -13.27
CA LYS A 175 -6.58 -10.70 -14.01
C LYS A 175 -6.13 -9.85 -15.21
N GLY A 176 -5.60 -10.51 -16.24
CA GLY A 176 -5.19 -9.82 -17.47
C GLY A 176 -4.47 -10.64 -18.55
N ALA A 177 -4.46 -11.98 -18.47
CA ALA A 177 -3.90 -12.83 -19.53
C ALA A 177 -4.97 -13.53 -20.39
N GLU A 178 -6.26 -13.25 -20.17
CA GLU A 178 -7.39 -13.70 -21.00
C GLU A 178 -8.40 -12.56 -21.22
N SER A 179 -7.89 -11.38 -21.60
CA SER A 179 -8.72 -10.38 -22.29
C SER A 179 -7.97 -9.95 -23.54
N GLY A 180 -7.58 -10.95 -24.33
CA GLY A 180 -7.20 -10.73 -25.71
C GLY A 180 -8.47 -10.48 -26.51
N LEU A 181 -8.60 -9.27 -27.05
CA LEU A 181 -9.29 -8.99 -28.30
C LEU A 181 -10.62 -9.73 -28.52
N GLU A 182 -11.68 -9.27 -27.88
CA GLU A 182 -12.98 -9.20 -28.56
C GLU A 182 -13.35 -7.72 -28.69
N LEU A 183 -12.59 -7.04 -29.54
CA LEU A 183 -13.10 -5.88 -30.26
C LEU A 183 -14.00 -6.45 -31.35
N LEU A 184 -15.28 -6.69 -31.01
CA LEU A 184 -16.28 -7.08 -31.99
C LEU A 184 -16.41 -5.96 -33.03
N ASP A 185 -15.88 -6.28 -34.19
CA ASP A 185 -16.11 -5.68 -35.49
C ASP A 185 -17.61 -5.45 -35.71
N LEU A 186 -18.05 -4.20 -35.64
CA LEU A 186 -19.38 -3.76 -36.09
C LEU A 186 -19.25 -2.48 -36.91
N ALA A 187 -18.58 -2.60 -38.06
CA ALA A 187 -18.76 -1.68 -39.17
C ALA A 187 -19.69 -2.31 -40.23
N ASN A 188 -21.02 -2.17 -40.07
CA ASN A 188 -21.90 -1.50 -41.05
C ASN A 188 -23.39 -1.53 -40.60
N PRO A 189 -24.21 -0.54 -41.01
CA PRO A 189 -25.50 -0.22 -40.40
C PRO A 189 -26.68 -0.77 -41.21
N SER A 190 -27.63 -1.42 -40.52
CA SER A 190 -29.04 -1.42 -40.91
C SER A 190 -29.89 -2.04 -39.81
N GLY A 191 -30.79 -1.25 -39.21
CA GLY A 191 -31.88 -1.77 -38.39
C GLY A 191 -31.94 -1.17 -36.99
N GLU A 192 -32.71 -0.09 -36.88
CA GLU A 192 -33.38 0.49 -35.70
C GLU A 192 -33.11 -0.12 -34.31
N GLY A 193 -32.56 0.71 -33.42
CA GLY A 193 -32.56 0.51 -31.98
C GLY A 193 -31.86 1.66 -31.27
N ALA A 194 -32.63 2.54 -30.64
CA ALA A 194 -32.19 3.81 -30.09
C ALA A 194 -31.06 3.68 -29.04
N ILE A 195 -30.02 4.52 -29.17
CA ILE A 195 -29.04 4.80 -28.11
C ILE A 195 -29.67 5.85 -27.18
N VAL A 196 -30.01 5.46 -25.95
CA VAL A 196 -30.32 6.42 -24.88
C VAL A 196 -29.04 6.69 -24.11
N ALA A 197 -28.39 7.81 -24.43
CA ALA A 197 -27.38 8.41 -23.59
C ALA A 197 -28.08 9.21 -22.48
N ILE A 198 -27.90 8.82 -21.21
CA ILE A 198 -28.18 9.71 -20.08
C ILE A 198 -26.86 10.27 -19.56
N ASN A 199 -26.40 11.33 -20.22
CA ASN A 199 -25.55 12.33 -19.60
C ASN A 199 -26.46 13.50 -19.25
N GLU A 200 -26.96 13.57 -18.03
CA GLU A 200 -27.36 14.84 -17.43
C GLU A 200 -26.92 14.89 -15.96
N LEU A 201 -25.98 15.78 -15.67
CA LEU A 201 -25.71 16.28 -14.32
C LEU A 201 -26.93 17.08 -13.83
N PRO A 202 -27.42 16.88 -12.59
CA PRO A 202 -28.28 17.86 -11.97
C PRO A 202 -27.45 18.97 -11.33
N GLU A 203 -27.66 20.19 -11.81
CA GLU A 203 -27.20 21.43 -11.19
C GLU A 203 -27.78 21.63 -9.78
N SER A 204 -27.02 22.39 -9.00
CA SER A 204 -27.24 22.83 -7.63
C SER A 204 -28.65 23.37 -7.32
N GLY A 205 -29.24 22.83 -6.26
CA GLY A 205 -30.36 23.48 -5.58
C GLY A 205 -30.87 22.67 -4.38
N SER A 206 -30.85 23.30 -3.21
CA SER A 206 -31.61 22.95 -2.00
C SER A 206 -30.91 22.11 -0.90
N LEU A 207 -30.49 22.83 0.13
CA LEU A 207 -30.26 22.36 1.50
C LEU A 207 -31.56 21.78 2.09
N ALA A 208 -31.66 20.46 2.19
CA ALA A 208 -32.46 19.75 3.21
C ALA A 208 -32.35 18.24 2.97
N LEU A 209 -31.58 17.52 3.79
CA LEU A 209 -32.12 16.41 4.59
C LEU A 209 -31.02 15.91 5.53
N LEU A 210 -31.08 16.50 6.73
CA LEU A 210 -30.63 15.90 7.97
C LEU A 210 -31.47 14.63 8.24
N GLY A 211 -30.85 13.54 8.70
CA GLY A 211 -31.54 12.31 9.14
C GLY A 211 -31.74 11.33 7.98
N ILE A 212 -31.16 10.14 7.99
CA ILE A 212 -31.56 8.95 8.77
C ILE A 212 -30.29 8.05 8.79
N GLY A 213 -29.75 7.56 9.89
CA GLY A 213 -30.42 7.02 11.08
C GLY A 213 -30.54 5.49 10.97
N LEU A 214 -29.49 4.79 11.40
CA LEU A 214 -29.50 3.44 12.01
C LEU A 214 -30.61 2.45 11.59
N ALA A 215 -30.20 1.38 10.90
CA ALA A 215 -30.82 0.06 11.06
C ALA A 215 -29.83 -1.06 10.72
N SER A 216 -29.06 -1.49 11.72
CA SER A 216 -28.31 -2.74 11.68
C SER A 216 -29.27 -3.92 11.61
N LEU A 217 -29.09 -4.79 10.62
CA LEU A 217 -29.75 -6.09 10.54
C LEU A 217 -29.34 -6.95 11.74
N ALA A 218 -30.29 -7.27 12.61
CA ALA A 218 -30.20 -8.42 13.50
C ALA A 218 -30.91 -9.61 12.84
N PHE A 219 -30.14 -10.60 12.39
CA PHE A 219 -30.63 -11.95 12.18
C PHE A 219 -30.83 -12.63 13.54
N VAL A 220 -31.92 -13.38 13.74
CA VAL A 220 -31.90 -14.75 14.34
C VAL A 220 -33.33 -15.37 14.43
N ARG A 221 -33.43 -16.53 13.75
CA ARG A 221 -34.17 -17.79 13.98
C ARG A 221 -35.70 -17.84 14.22
N ARG A 222 -36.37 -18.40 13.18
CA ARG A 222 -37.05 -19.72 13.11
C ARG A 222 -37.93 -20.16 14.30
N LYS A 223 -39.23 -20.28 14.02
CA LYS A 223 -39.99 -21.53 14.25
C LYS A 223 -41.16 -21.63 13.24
N VAL A 224 -41.24 -22.77 12.56
CA VAL A 224 -42.38 -23.19 11.73
C VAL A 224 -43.33 -23.90 12.68
N SER A 225 -44.61 -23.53 12.65
CA SER A 225 -45.70 -24.31 13.24
C SER A 225 -46.85 -24.37 12.24
N CYS A 226 -47.39 -25.57 12.03
CA CYS A 226 -48.78 -25.75 11.62
C CYS A 226 -49.68 -25.55 12.84
#